data_AF-A0A849KTH7-F1
#
_entry.id   AF-A0A849KTH7-F1
#
_cell.length_a   1.000
_cell.length_b   1.000
_cell.length_c   1.000
_cell.angle_alpha   90.00
_cell.angle_beta   90.00
_cell.angle_gamma   90.00
#
_symmetry.space_group_name_H-M   'P 1'
#
loop_
_entity.id
_entity.type
_entity.pdbx_description
1 polymer ?
#
loop_
_entity_poly.entity_id
_entity_poly.type
_entity_poly.pdbx_seq_one_letter_code
_entity_poly.pdbx_strand_id
1 'polypeptide(L)' 'TSKTTVTGVEMFRKLLDQGQAGDNIGALVRGVGRDDVERGQVLCKPGSVKPHTKFKAEAYILTKDEGGRHTPFFT' A
#
# COMPACT_ATOMS: atom_id res chain seq x y z
N THR A 1 0.23 13.79 5.26
CA THR A 1 -0.86 12.82 5.07
C THR A 1 -2.13 13.61 4.83
N SER A 2 -3.01 13.09 3.98
CA SER A 2 -4.29 13.75 3.64
C SER A 2 -5.44 13.05 4.38
N LYS A 3 -6.34 13.82 4.97
CA LYS A 3 -7.55 13.28 5.62
C LYS A 3 -8.70 13.30 4.62
N THR A 4 -9.48 12.23 4.62
CA THR A 4 -10.66 12.09 3.77
C THR A 4 -11.64 11.12 4.41
N THR A 5 -12.81 10.94 3.79
CA THR A 5 -13.89 10.08 4.26
C THR A 5 -14.18 9.04 3.19
N VAL A 6 -14.18 7.76 3.58
CA VAL A 6 -14.71 6.68 2.75
C VAL A 6 -16.24 6.76 2.80
N THR A 7 -16.88 6.81 1.62
CA THR A 7 -18.34 6.92 1.49
C THR A 7 -18.98 5.66 0.94
N GLY A 8 -18.18 4.67 0.56
CA GLY A 8 -18.66 3.37 0.09
C GLY A 8 -17.52 2.38 -0.04
N VAL A 9 -17.86 1.10 0.06
CA VAL A 9 -16.97 -0.03 -0.16
C VAL A 9 -17.63 -0.95 -1.16
N GLU A 10 -16.88 -1.42 -2.15
CA GLU A 10 -17.38 -2.33 -3.16
C GLU A 10 -16.42 -3.49 -3.41
N MET A 11 -16.99 -4.63 -3.80
CA MET A 11 -16.24 -5.80 -4.26
C MET A 11 -16.96 -6.39 -5.47
N PHE A 12 -16.26 -6.60 -6.58
CA PHE A 12 -16.82 -7.17 -7.81
C PHE A 12 -18.16 -6.55 -8.25
N ARG A 13 -18.24 -5.20 -8.24
CA ARG A 13 -19.44 -4.41 -8.57
C ARG A 13 -20.64 -4.61 -7.63
N LYS A 14 -20.41 -5.14 -6.43
CA LYS A 14 -21.40 -5.23 -5.36
C LYS A 14 -21.02 -4.29 -4.23
N LEU A 15 -21.98 -3.52 -3.73
CA LEU A 15 -21.78 -2.71 -2.53
C LEU A 15 -21.71 -3.61 -1.31
N LEU A 16 -20.81 -3.26 -0.40
CA LEU A 16 -20.63 -3.90 0.89
C LEU A 16 -20.88 -2.87 1.99
N ASP A 17 -21.44 -3.32 3.12
CA ASP A 17 -21.63 -2.46 4.29
C ASP A 17 -20.28 -2.11 4.95
N GLN A 18 -19.33 -3.04 4.90
CA GLN A 18 -17.97 -2.88 5.40
C GLN A 18 -17.00 -3.81 4.67
N GLY A 19 -15.72 -3.43 4.64
CA GLY A 19 -14.63 -4.31 4.21
C GLY A 19 -13.93 -4.96 5.40
N GLN A 20 -13.45 -6.19 5.24
CA GLN A 20 -12.70 -6.93 6.25
C GLN A 20 -11.26 -7.21 5.80
N ALA A 21 -10.40 -7.58 6.75
CA ALA A 21 -9.02 -7.93 6.42
C ALA A 21 -8.98 -9.14 5.48
N GLY A 22 -8.27 -8.99 4.35
CA GLY A 22 -8.18 -10.00 3.30
C GLY A 22 -9.07 -9.74 2.09
N ASP A 23 -10.05 -8.84 2.20
CA ASP A 23 -10.93 -8.49 1.08
C ASP A 23 -10.21 -7.65 0.02
N ASN A 24 -10.40 -8.01 -1.25
CA ASN A 24 -10.00 -7.17 -2.37
C ASN A 24 -11.15 -6.22 -2.74
N ILE A 25 -11.06 -4.97 -2.30
CA ILE A 25 -12.14 -3.98 -2.41
C ILE A 25 -11.74 -2.75 -3.23
N GLY A 26 -12.75 -2.07 -3.75
CA GLY A 26 -12.70 -0.63 -4.06
C GLY A 26 -13.25 0.18 -2.90
N ALA A 27 -12.58 1.28 -2.53
CA ALA A 27 -13.09 2.25 -1.57
C ALA A 27 -13.42 3.55 -2.30
N LEU A 28 -14.66 4.02 -2.16
CA LEU A 28 -15.06 5.33 -2.69
C LEU A 28 -14.64 6.41 -1.70
N VAL A 29 -13.73 7.29 -2.13
CA VAL A 29 -13.09 8.28 -1.27
C VAL A 29 -13.57 9.68 -1.64
N ARG A 30 -14.15 10.40 -0.68
CA ARG A 30 -14.77 11.70 -0.92
C ARG A 30 -13.73 12.74 -1.31
N GLY A 31 -13.96 13.41 -2.45
CA GLY A 31 -13.21 14.59 -2.87
C GLY A 31 -11.75 14.31 -3.23
N VAL A 32 -11.40 13.06 -3.54
CA VAL A 32 -10.07 12.67 -4.00
C VAL A 32 -10.19 12.26 -5.47
N GLY A 33 -9.52 13.01 -6.34
CA GLY A 33 -9.42 12.70 -7.76
C GLY A 33 -8.44 11.55 -8.02
N ARG A 34 -8.44 11.06 -9.27
CA ARG A 34 -7.53 9.99 -9.68
C ARG A 34 -6.06 10.38 -9.58
N ASP A 35 -5.74 11.63 -9.89
CA ASP A 35 -4.36 12.14 -9.91
C ASP A 35 -3.88 12.57 -8.52
N ASP A 36 -4.77 12.60 -7.51
CA ASP A 36 -4.45 12.94 -6.12
C ASP A 36 -3.94 11.72 -5.32
N VAL A 37 -3.94 10.53 -5.92
CA VAL A 37 -3.54 9.26 -5.30
C VAL A 37 -2.56 8.52 -6.21
N GLU A 38 -1.55 7.91 -5.61
CA GLU A 38 -0.53 7.14 -6.32
C GLU A 38 -0.35 5.74 -5.73
N ARG A 39 0.11 4.81 -6.56
CA ARG A 39 0.42 3.45 -6.11
C ARG A 39 1.56 3.47 -5.09
N GLY A 40 1.34 2.80 -3.97
CA GLY A 40 2.28 2.75 -2.83
C GLY A 40 1.78 3.50 -1.60
N GLN A 41 0.79 4.39 -1.77
CA GLN A 41 0.07 4.99 -0.64
C GLN A 41 -0.88 3.98 0.03
N VAL A 42 -1.25 4.28 1.28
CA VAL A 42 -2.12 3.42 2.10
C VAL A 42 -3.29 4.21 2.70
N LEU A 43 -4.48 3.61 2.69
CA LEU A 43 -5.60 4.05 3.54
C LEU A 43 -5.40 3.45 4.94
N CYS A 44 -5.52 4.28 5.97
CA CYS A 44 -5.36 3.84 7.35
C CYS A 44 -6.28 4.64 8.29
N LYS A 45 -6.51 4.09 9.49
CA LYS A 45 -7.21 4.82 10.55
C LYS A 45 -6.45 6.12 10.85
N PRO A 46 -7.13 7.27 10.99
CA PRO A 46 -6.47 8.53 11.30
C PRO A 46 -5.54 8.41 12.52
N GLY A 47 -4.26 8.77 12.32
CA GLY A 47 -3.25 8.78 13.38
C GLY A 47 -2.60 7.43 13.68
N SER A 48 -3.01 6.32 13.06
CA SER A 48 -2.46 4.99 13.37
C SER A 48 -1.14 4.68 12.66
N VAL A 49 -0.85 5.32 11.52
CA VAL A 49 0.37 5.11 10.74
C VAL A 49 1.05 6.45 10.46
N LYS A 50 2.38 6.47 10.57
CA LYS A 50 3.22 7.60 10.18
C LYS A 50 4.21 7.14 9.10
N PRO A 51 4.42 7.91 8.03
CA PRO A 51 5.43 7.58 7.03
C PRO A 51 6.84 7.78 7.62
N HIS A 52 7.75 6.87 7.26
CA HIS A 52 9.15 6.92 7.68
C HIS A 52 10.05 6.69 6.45
N THR A 53 11.20 7.33 6.42
CA THR A 53 12.15 7.25 5.29
C THR A 53 13.49 6.61 5.66
N LYS A 54 13.73 6.38 6.95
CA LYS A 54 14.94 5.72 7.46
C LYS A 54 14.54 4.62 8.42
N PHE A 55 15.11 3.44 8.23
CA PHE A 55 14.87 2.27 9.06
C PHE A 55 16.11 1.37 9.04
N LYS A 56 16.21 0.49 10.03
CA LYS A 56 17.17 -0.62 10.03
C LYS A 56 16.43 -1.86 9.55
N ALA A 57 17.07 -2.68 8.74
CA ALA A 57 16.53 -3.93 8.27
C ALA A 57 17.64 -4.97 8.15
N GLU A 58 17.25 -6.22 8.29
CA GLU A 58 18.05 -7.37 7.89
C GLU A 58 17.53 -7.84 6.53
N ALA A 59 18.44 -8.14 5.61
CA ALA A 59 18.10 -8.53 4.25
C ALA A 59 18.94 -9.73 3.82
N TYR A 60 18.30 -10.67 3.13
CA TYR A 60 18.96 -11.75 2.41
C TYR A 60 19.12 -11.35 0.94
N ILE A 61 20.34 -11.47 0.42
CA ILE A 61 20.62 -11.21 -0.99
C ILE A 61 20.60 -12.55 -1.72
N LEU A 62 19.68 -12.68 -2.68
CA LEU A 62 19.57 -13.89 -3.50
C LEU A 62 20.91 -14.18 -4.20
N THR A 63 21.30 -15.45 -4.17
CA THR A 63 22.43 -15.96 -4.93
C THR A 63 22.12 -15.97 -6.43
N LYS A 64 23.16 -16.16 -7.26
CA LYS A 64 23.00 -16.29 -8.71
C LYS A 64 22.07 -17.44 -9.10
N ASP A 65 22.17 -18.58 -8.41
CA ASP A 65 21.38 -19.78 -8.72
C ASP A 65 19.90 -19.60 -8.36
N GLU A 66 19.60 -18.69 -7.41
CA GLU A 66 18.25 -18.22 -7.10
C GLU A 66 17.74 -17.13 -8.07
N GLY A 67 18.48 -16.84 -9.16
CA GLY A 67 18.16 -15.76 -10.09
C GLY A 67 18.51 -14.37 -9.57
N GLY A 68 19.33 -14.29 -8.52
CA GLY A 68 19.82 -13.05 -7.95
C GLY A 68 20.93 -12.39 -8.77
N ARG A 69 21.66 -11.48 -8.12
CA ARG A 69 22.73 -10.74 -8.79
C ARG A 69 23.93 -11.63 -9.05
N HIS A 70 24.56 -11.41 -10.21
CA HIS A 70 25.82 -12.07 -10.56
C HIS A 70 27.04 -11.37 -9.97
N THR A 71 26.93 -10.09 -9.61
CA THR A 71 28.03 -9.25 -9.14
C THR A 71 27.70 -8.54 -7.83
N PRO A 72 28.71 -8.25 -6.99
CA PRO A 72 28.52 -7.46 -5.77
C PRO A 72 28.04 -6.04 -6.07
N PHE A 73 27.60 -5.33 -5.04
CA PHE A 73 27.01 -3.99 -5.18
C PHE A 73 28.04 -2.85 -5.22
N PHE A 74 29.20 -3.03 -4.58
CA PHE A 74 30.23 -2.01 -4.44
C PHE A 74 31.57 -2.52 -4.99
N THR A 75 32.45 -1.58 -5.35
CA THR A 75 33.82 -1.81 -5.82
C THR A 75 34.80 -1.32 -4.77
#